data_AF-A0AAN8WXX3-F1
#
_entry.id   AF-A0AAN8WXX3-F1
#
_cell.length_a   1.000
_cell.length_b   1.000
_cell.length_c   1.000
_cell.angle_alpha   90.00
_cell.angle_beta   90.00
_cell.angle_gamma   90.00
#
_symmetry.space_group_name_H-M   'P 1'
#
loop_
_entity.id
_entity.type
_entity.pdbx_description
1 polymer ?
#
loop_
_entity_poly.entity_id
_entity_poly.type
_entity_poly.pdbx_seq_one_letter_code
_entity_poly.pdbx_strand_id
1 'polypeptide(L)'
;MSQISMLKSVLRDRLPWRISMLTSINCRYIPNTVALEKRITSIFQFRAECSDSNSDIPPNAPGVTPYGKSMIEEMNRVGLLVDLSHSAHQTALDVLNISRAPVIFSHSAVSALCDIERNVPNDVLQALAVNGGVVMVSFYNTFLTCGNPATVQDVRDHINHIRAIAGVDHIGIGAGYDGINSTPKGLEDTSKYPELFAEFLKDPSWTAIDLKKLAGLNILRVLSRVDEVRDALSSESPMEDIIPIHDVESLWPCRYKFSNVNTSDLLVPVVMQSFIESH
;
A
#
# COMPACT_ATOMS: atom_id res chain seq x y z
N MET A 1 2.44 10.06 38.27
CA MET A 1 1.78 9.07 37.40
C MET A 1 2.67 8.88 36.17
N SER A 2 3.25 7.70 35.97
CA SER A 2 4.33 7.52 34.99
C SER A 2 3.79 7.49 33.55
N GLN A 3 4.55 8.04 32.60
CA GLN A 3 4.20 8.14 31.16
C GLN A 3 3.92 6.78 30.50
N ILE A 4 4.32 5.66 31.14
CA ILE A 4 4.02 4.28 30.73
C ILE A 4 2.54 3.94 30.92
N SER A 5 1.83 4.59 31.86
CA SER A 5 0.39 4.34 32.08
C SER A 5 -0.50 4.88 30.96
N MET A 6 -0.05 5.93 30.26
CA MET A 6 -0.80 6.58 29.18
C MET A 6 -0.71 5.82 27.85
N LEU A 7 0.43 5.18 27.55
CA LEU A 7 0.54 4.26 26.40
C LEU A 7 -0.29 2.98 26.59
N LYS A 8 -0.38 2.50 27.83
CA LYS A 8 -1.23 1.34 28.17
C LYS A 8 -2.71 1.61 27.98
N SER A 9 -3.20 2.86 28.16
CA SER A 9 -4.63 3.16 27.98
C SER A 9 -5.03 3.29 26.51
N VAL A 10 -4.12 3.75 25.63
CA VAL A 10 -4.38 3.81 24.17
C VAL A 10 -4.45 2.41 23.55
N LEU A 11 -3.69 1.45 24.08
CA LEU A 11 -3.62 0.09 23.56
C LEU A 11 -4.63 -0.89 24.19
N ARG A 12 -5.18 -0.60 25.38
CA ARG A 12 -5.95 -1.58 26.16
C ARG A 12 -7.47 -1.48 26.00
N ASP A 13 -8.02 -0.32 25.67
CA ASP A 13 -9.46 -0.10 25.86
C ASP A 13 -10.31 -0.10 24.57
N ARG A 14 -9.76 -0.41 23.38
CA ARG A 14 -10.57 -0.36 22.13
C ARG A 14 -10.25 -1.33 20.99
N LEU A 15 -9.42 -2.36 21.10
CA LEU A 15 -9.04 -3.13 19.90
C LEU A 15 -8.74 -4.62 20.16
N PRO A 16 -9.60 -5.56 19.73
CA PRO A 16 -9.19 -6.93 19.46
C PRO A 16 -8.80 -7.03 17.98
N TRP A 17 -7.55 -6.73 17.61
CA TRP A 17 -7.08 -6.97 16.23
C TRP A 17 -5.80 -7.80 16.24
N ARG A 18 -5.86 -8.95 15.56
CA ARG A 18 -4.68 -9.65 15.02
C ARG A 18 -4.51 -9.16 13.58
N ILE A 19 -3.48 -8.39 13.31
CA ILE A 19 -3.08 -8.02 11.94
C ILE A 19 -2.31 -9.22 11.37
N SER A 20 -2.89 -9.91 10.40
CA SER A 20 -2.16 -10.81 9.51
C SER A 20 -2.01 -10.10 8.17
N MET A 21 -0.78 -9.73 7.83
CA MET A 21 -0.40 -9.30 6.48
C MET A 21 -0.46 -10.52 5.57
N LEU A 22 -1.44 -10.58 4.66
CA LEU A 22 -1.37 -11.49 3.52
C LEU A 22 -0.68 -10.73 2.40
N THR A 23 0.61 -10.98 2.24
CA THR A 23 1.41 -10.53 1.10
C THR A 23 1.02 -11.36 -0.12
N SER A 24 0.65 -10.68 -1.20
CA SER A 24 0.31 -11.22 -2.54
C SER A 24 -1.10 -11.80 -2.71
N ILE A 25 -2.04 -10.97 -3.14
CA ILE A 25 -3.20 -11.41 -3.93
C ILE A 25 -3.00 -10.87 -5.36
N ASN A 26 -2.56 -11.75 -6.27
CA ASN A 26 -2.66 -11.52 -7.72
C ASN A 26 -4.12 -11.23 -8.08
N CYS A 27 -4.39 -10.45 -9.12
CA CYS A 27 -5.70 -10.24 -9.77
C CYS A 27 -6.59 -11.51 -9.82
N ARG A 28 -7.21 -11.87 -8.70
CA ARG A 28 -8.12 -13.00 -8.53
C ARG A 28 -9.17 -12.59 -7.52
N TYR A 29 -10.38 -12.43 -8.05
CA TYR A 29 -11.68 -12.73 -7.47
C TYR A 29 -11.74 -12.89 -5.93
N ILE A 30 -12.49 -12.00 -5.27
CA ILE A 30 -12.80 -12.08 -3.84
C ILE A 30 -14.23 -12.63 -3.66
N PRO A 31 -14.44 -13.77 -2.98
CA PRO A 31 -15.74 -14.14 -2.46
C PRO A 31 -16.02 -13.45 -1.10
N ASN A 32 -17.26 -12.96 -0.96
CA ASN A 32 -17.79 -12.22 0.18
C ASN A 32 -17.66 -12.95 1.52
N THR A 33 -17.16 -12.26 2.56
CA THR A 33 -17.62 -12.30 3.98
C THR A 33 -16.67 -11.50 4.90
N VAL A 34 -17.23 -10.67 5.79
CA VAL A 34 -16.61 -9.85 6.87
C VAL A 34 -15.79 -8.62 6.42
N ALA A 35 -16.39 -7.43 6.57
CA ALA A 35 -16.06 -6.21 5.82
C ALA A 35 -14.95 -5.29 6.40
N LEU A 36 -14.41 -5.55 7.59
CA LEU A 36 -13.34 -4.73 8.19
C LEU A 36 -12.04 -5.52 8.41
N GLU A 37 -12.14 -6.78 8.84
CA GLU A 37 -10.98 -7.64 9.10
C GLU A 37 -10.21 -7.99 7.82
N LYS A 38 -10.86 -7.94 6.64
CA LYS A 38 -10.25 -8.22 5.33
C LYS A 38 -9.65 -7.00 4.60
N ARG A 39 -9.92 -5.75 5.00
CA ARG A 39 -9.48 -4.57 4.20
C ARG A 39 -7.98 -4.28 4.32
N ILE A 40 -7.39 -4.54 5.49
CA ILE A 40 -5.92 -4.54 5.66
C ILE A 40 -5.30 -5.76 4.97
N THR A 41 -6.07 -6.84 4.80
CA THR A 41 -5.65 -8.10 4.15
C THR A 41 -5.73 -8.04 2.62
N SER A 42 -6.58 -7.20 2.05
CA SER A 42 -6.71 -6.96 0.61
C SER A 42 -6.00 -5.67 0.21
N ILE A 43 -4.69 -5.60 0.46
CA ILE A 43 -3.83 -4.60 -0.18
C ILE A 43 -3.53 -5.12 -1.59
N PHE A 44 -3.98 -4.38 -2.61
CA PHE A 44 -3.65 -4.71 -3.98
C PHE A 44 -2.27 -4.13 -4.30
N GLN A 45 -1.29 -5.01 -4.38
CA GLN A 45 0.05 -4.65 -4.81
C GLN A 45 0.04 -4.49 -6.33
N PHE A 46 0.33 -3.29 -6.82
CA PHE A 46 0.38 -3.04 -8.26
C PHE A 46 1.51 -3.89 -8.86
N ARG A 47 1.14 -4.91 -9.65
CA ARG A 47 2.07 -5.85 -10.29
C ARG A 47 2.12 -5.62 -11.80
N ALA A 48 3.22 -6.11 -12.38
CA ALA A 48 3.55 -6.40 -13.78
C ALA A 48 2.44 -6.61 -14.85
N GLU A 49 1.20 -6.91 -14.46
CA GLU A 49 0.09 -7.07 -15.40
C GLU A 49 -0.69 -5.75 -15.59
N CYS A 50 -0.51 -4.78 -14.69
CA CYS A 50 -1.09 -3.44 -14.76
C CYS A 50 -0.05 -2.35 -15.11
N SER A 51 1.22 -2.75 -15.22
CA SER A 51 2.40 -1.96 -15.61
C SER A 51 3.25 -2.81 -16.54
N ASP A 52 3.90 -2.27 -17.57
CA ASP A 52 4.56 -3.06 -18.63
C ASP A 52 5.86 -3.79 -18.22
N SER A 53 6.02 -4.16 -16.95
CA SER A 53 7.23 -4.80 -16.42
C SER A 53 7.03 -6.29 -16.18
N ASN A 54 7.68 -7.16 -16.97
CA ASN A 54 7.98 -8.52 -16.50
C ASN A 54 8.86 -8.48 -15.24
N SER A 55 9.00 -9.59 -14.53
CA SER A 55 9.64 -9.74 -13.20
C SER A 55 11.05 -9.17 -13.00
N ASP A 56 11.68 -8.66 -14.06
CA ASP A 56 12.86 -7.80 -14.02
C ASP A 56 12.43 -6.41 -14.49
N ILE A 57 12.33 -5.44 -13.57
CA ILE A 57 11.91 -4.07 -13.90
C ILE A 57 13.05 -3.42 -14.70
N PRO A 58 12.89 -3.13 -16.00
CA PRO A 58 13.92 -2.44 -16.75
C PRO A 58 13.93 -0.95 -16.34
N PRO A 59 15.08 -0.26 -16.41
CA PRO A 59 15.22 1.16 -16.03
C PRO A 59 14.32 2.13 -16.83
N ASN A 60 13.64 1.66 -17.88
CA ASN A 60 12.67 2.40 -18.70
C ASN A 60 11.33 1.63 -18.80
N ALA A 61 10.85 1.02 -17.71
CA ALA A 61 9.54 0.36 -17.69
C ALA A 61 8.45 1.37 -18.14
N PRO A 62 7.66 1.05 -19.19
CA PRO A 62 6.52 1.89 -19.55
C PRO A 62 5.57 1.91 -18.35
N GLY A 63 5.23 3.10 -17.86
CA GLY A 63 4.61 3.29 -16.54
C GLY A 63 3.28 2.55 -16.34
N VAL A 64 2.15 3.25 -16.41
CA VAL A 64 0.81 2.64 -16.29
C VAL A 64 0.19 2.44 -17.68
N THR A 65 -0.27 1.23 -17.98
CA THR A 65 -0.96 0.93 -19.25
C THR A 65 -2.36 1.55 -19.27
N PRO A 66 -3.03 1.69 -20.43
CA PRO A 66 -4.42 2.15 -20.48
C PRO A 66 -5.36 1.29 -19.63
N TYR A 67 -5.18 -0.03 -19.65
CA TYR A 67 -5.94 -0.93 -18.77
C TYR A 67 -5.59 -0.73 -17.29
N GLY A 68 -4.30 -0.56 -16.97
CA GLY A 68 -3.87 -0.24 -15.61
C GLY A 68 -4.48 1.04 -15.08
N LYS A 69 -4.68 2.06 -15.93
CA LYS A 69 -5.41 3.28 -15.58
C LYS A 69 -6.86 2.98 -15.20
N SER A 70 -7.57 2.20 -16.02
CA SER A 70 -8.94 1.75 -15.70
C SER A 70 -8.99 0.99 -14.38
N MET A 71 -7.99 0.16 -14.07
CA MET A 71 -7.91 -0.52 -12.79
C MET A 71 -7.77 0.45 -11.62
N ILE A 72 -6.91 1.47 -11.73
CA ILE A 72 -6.74 2.49 -10.67
C ILE A 72 -8.05 3.25 -10.42
N GLU A 73 -8.76 3.61 -11.51
CA GLU A 73 -10.05 4.29 -11.43
C GLU A 73 -11.11 3.39 -10.74
N GLU A 74 -11.18 2.11 -11.08
CA GLU A 74 -12.07 1.16 -10.43
C GLU A 74 -11.70 0.95 -8.96
N MET A 75 -10.40 0.86 -8.62
CA MET A 75 -9.91 0.78 -7.24
C MET A 75 -10.39 1.99 -6.43
N ASN A 76 -10.30 3.20 -6.99
CA ASN A 76 -10.81 4.40 -6.34
C ASN A 76 -12.34 4.35 -6.19
N ARG A 77 -13.07 3.89 -7.21
CA ARG A 77 -14.54 3.78 -7.19
C ARG A 77 -15.04 2.82 -6.12
N VAL A 78 -14.36 1.70 -5.87
CA VAL A 78 -14.74 0.71 -4.84
C VAL A 78 -14.15 0.98 -3.46
N GLY A 79 -13.25 1.97 -3.33
CA GLY A 79 -12.58 2.29 -2.07
C GLY A 79 -11.47 1.31 -1.69
N LEU A 80 -10.75 0.79 -2.68
CA LEU A 80 -9.58 -0.05 -2.48
C LEU A 80 -8.31 0.81 -2.42
N LEU A 81 -7.41 0.49 -1.48
CA LEU A 81 -6.10 1.12 -1.39
C LEU A 81 -5.21 0.72 -2.58
N VAL A 82 -4.59 1.72 -3.20
CA VAL A 82 -3.51 1.50 -4.18
C VAL A 82 -2.18 1.47 -3.44
N ASP A 83 -1.46 0.34 -3.51
CA ASP A 83 -0.13 0.19 -2.91
C ASP A 83 0.98 0.15 -3.96
N LEU A 84 1.90 1.10 -3.83
CA LEU A 84 3.05 1.31 -4.71
C LEU A 84 4.32 0.60 -4.23
N SER A 85 4.23 -0.20 -3.17
CA SER A 85 5.33 -1.09 -2.79
C SER A 85 5.63 -2.07 -3.93
N HIS A 86 6.89 -2.10 -4.38
CA HIS A 86 7.40 -2.85 -5.54
C HIS A 86 7.04 -2.27 -6.92
N SER A 87 6.44 -1.09 -7.01
CA SER A 87 6.24 -0.44 -8.32
C SER A 87 7.54 0.14 -8.86
N ALA A 88 7.70 0.16 -10.18
CA ALA A 88 8.73 0.95 -10.84
C ALA A 88 8.54 2.45 -10.58
N HIS A 89 9.61 3.24 -10.73
CA HIS A 89 9.59 4.69 -10.52
C HIS A 89 8.53 5.39 -11.38
N GLN A 90 8.48 5.11 -12.68
CA GLN A 90 7.50 5.73 -13.58
C GLN A 90 6.06 5.34 -13.22
N THR A 91 5.82 4.07 -12.87
CA THR A 91 4.51 3.59 -12.42
C THR A 91 4.05 4.32 -11.15
N ALA A 92 4.95 4.56 -10.20
CA ALA A 92 4.62 5.32 -8.99
C ALA A 92 4.17 6.75 -9.32
N LEU A 93 4.89 7.45 -10.20
CA LEU A 93 4.53 8.81 -10.63
C LEU A 93 3.20 8.86 -11.38
N ASP A 94 2.98 7.90 -12.30
CA ASP A 94 1.74 7.81 -13.06
C ASP A 94 0.54 7.56 -12.14
N VAL A 95 0.65 6.60 -11.22
CA VAL A 95 -0.42 6.30 -10.25
C VAL A 95 -0.70 7.51 -9.35
N LEU A 96 0.35 8.19 -8.87
CA LEU A 96 0.20 9.39 -8.03
C LEU A 96 -0.54 10.52 -8.75
N ASN A 97 -0.40 10.60 -10.08
CA ASN A 97 -1.08 11.58 -10.91
C ASN A 97 -2.50 11.13 -11.32
N ILE A 98 -2.74 9.83 -11.51
CA ILE A 98 -4.03 9.26 -11.94
C ILE A 98 -4.99 9.11 -10.76
N SER A 99 -4.52 8.64 -9.61
CA SER A 99 -5.37 8.25 -8.49
C SER A 99 -6.11 9.44 -7.89
N ARG A 100 -7.44 9.34 -7.83
CA ARG A 100 -8.34 10.30 -7.16
C ARG A 100 -8.30 10.18 -5.64
N ALA A 101 -7.85 9.03 -5.12
CA ALA A 101 -7.69 8.75 -3.69
C ALA A 101 -6.21 8.73 -3.27
N PRO A 102 -5.90 8.99 -1.98
CA PRO A 102 -4.55 8.85 -1.47
C PRO A 102 -4.03 7.41 -1.58
N VAL A 103 -2.76 7.27 -1.96
CA VAL A 103 -2.10 5.97 -2.13
C VAL A 103 -1.19 5.65 -0.95
N ILE A 104 -0.68 4.41 -0.90
CA ILE A 104 0.27 3.99 0.13
C ILE A 104 1.52 3.38 -0.49
N PHE A 105 2.62 3.43 0.26
CA PHE A 105 3.68 2.43 0.18
C PHE A 105 3.61 1.62 1.47
N SER A 106 3.02 0.43 1.43
CA SER A 106 2.82 -0.42 2.61
C SER A 106 4.11 -0.88 3.30
N HIS A 107 5.21 -1.02 2.56
CA HIS A 107 6.53 -1.38 3.10
C HIS A 107 7.64 -0.97 2.13
N SER A 108 8.23 0.22 2.33
CA SER A 108 9.36 0.69 1.51
C SER A 108 10.34 1.50 2.37
N ALA A 109 11.52 1.81 1.85
CA ALA A 109 12.46 2.75 2.48
C ALA A 109 12.80 3.89 1.48
N VAL A 110 13.86 4.67 1.71
CA VAL A 110 14.17 5.86 0.89
C VAL A 110 15.50 5.71 0.16
N SER A 111 15.54 6.12 -1.11
CA SER A 111 16.72 5.91 -1.96
C SER A 111 17.90 6.79 -1.55
N ALA A 112 17.62 7.95 -0.95
CA ALA A 112 18.63 8.89 -0.50
C ALA A 112 19.59 8.32 0.56
N LEU A 113 19.16 7.32 1.34
CA LEU A 113 19.99 6.64 2.35
C LEU A 113 20.51 5.29 1.85
N CYS A 114 19.73 4.59 1.03
CA CYS A 114 20.16 3.38 0.36
C CYS A 114 19.61 3.35 -1.07
N ASP A 115 20.50 3.54 -2.04
CA ASP A 115 20.15 3.67 -3.45
C ASP A 115 19.96 2.29 -4.11
N ILE A 116 18.75 1.76 -3.94
CA ILE A 116 18.26 0.55 -4.60
C ILE A 116 16.91 0.86 -5.22
N GLU A 117 16.59 0.19 -6.33
CA GLU A 117 15.34 0.40 -7.08
C GLU A 117 14.07 0.22 -6.22
N ARG A 118 14.15 -0.61 -5.18
CA ARG A 118 13.01 -0.89 -4.30
C ARG A 118 12.66 0.26 -3.35
N ASN A 119 13.55 1.24 -3.19
CA ASN A 119 13.39 2.37 -2.29
C ASN A 119 12.82 3.60 -3.00
N VAL A 120 12.04 4.39 -2.26
CA VAL A 120 11.28 5.53 -2.80
C VAL A 120 12.21 6.73 -3.02
N PRO A 121 12.30 7.27 -4.25
CA PRO A 121 13.06 8.49 -4.54
C PRO A 121 12.36 9.77 -4.09
N ASN A 122 13.13 10.86 -3.95
CA ASN A 122 12.65 12.12 -3.38
C ASN A 122 11.53 12.79 -4.19
N ASP A 123 11.55 12.70 -5.52
CA ASP A 123 10.51 13.24 -6.39
C ASP A 123 9.18 12.48 -6.22
N VAL A 124 9.23 11.16 -6.01
CA VAL A 124 8.06 10.35 -5.64
C VAL A 124 7.53 10.74 -4.27
N LEU A 125 8.40 11.03 -3.29
CA LEU A 125 7.97 11.53 -1.97
C LEU A 125 7.26 12.89 -2.06
N GLN A 126 7.74 13.78 -2.94
CA GLN A 126 7.10 15.07 -3.19
C GLN A 126 5.73 14.91 -3.84
N ALA A 127 5.61 14.05 -4.85
CA ALA A 127 4.33 13.75 -5.50
C ALA A 127 3.35 13.07 -4.52
N LEU A 128 3.84 12.18 -3.64
CA LEU A 128 3.04 11.56 -2.58
C LEU A 128 2.47 12.58 -1.60
N ALA A 129 3.24 13.60 -1.24
CA ALA A 129 2.77 14.67 -0.36
C ALA A 129 1.59 15.42 -0.97
N VAL A 130 1.65 15.72 -2.27
CA VAL A 130 0.55 16.35 -3.02
C VAL A 130 -0.68 15.43 -3.10
N ASN A 131 -0.47 14.13 -3.34
CA ASN A 131 -1.54 13.12 -3.39
C ASN A 131 -2.23 12.90 -2.02
N GLY A 132 -1.55 13.17 -0.90
CA GLY A 132 -2.10 12.93 0.45
C GLY A 132 -1.76 11.56 1.04
N GLY A 133 -0.94 10.77 0.33
CA GLY A 133 -0.63 9.38 0.66
C GLY A 133 0.33 9.20 1.84
N VAL A 134 0.76 7.97 2.10
CA VAL A 134 1.68 7.63 3.21
C VAL A 134 2.74 6.60 2.80
N VAL A 135 4.00 6.83 3.21
CA VAL A 135 5.05 5.80 3.15
C VAL A 135 5.17 5.12 4.49
N MET A 136 4.95 3.81 4.51
CA MET A 136 5.13 2.97 5.69
C MET A 136 6.53 2.32 5.62
N VAL A 137 7.40 2.69 6.57
CA VAL A 137 8.82 2.33 6.50
C VAL A 137 9.04 0.87 6.84
N SER A 138 9.75 0.16 5.95
CA SER A 138 10.14 -1.24 6.09
C SER A 138 11.32 -1.43 7.06
N PHE A 139 11.33 -2.57 7.76
CA PHE A 139 12.43 -2.97 8.63
C PHE A 139 13.34 -3.97 7.92
N TYR A 140 13.49 -3.89 6.60
CA TYR A 140 14.38 -4.80 5.89
C TYR A 140 15.80 -4.22 5.79
N ASN A 141 16.81 -4.91 6.31
CA ASN A 141 18.21 -4.45 6.29
C ASN A 141 18.71 -4.13 4.87
N THR A 142 18.27 -4.90 3.86
CA THR A 142 18.58 -4.63 2.46
C THR A 142 18.09 -3.25 2.02
N PHE A 143 16.95 -2.80 2.53
CA PHE A 143 16.35 -1.51 2.16
C PHE A 143 16.90 -0.35 3.00
N LEU A 144 17.27 -0.61 4.26
CA LEU A 144 17.73 0.44 5.18
C LEU A 144 19.21 0.79 4.97
N THR A 145 20.05 -0.22 4.79
CA THR A 145 21.52 -0.09 4.84
C THR A 145 22.20 -0.83 3.69
N CYS A 146 21.48 -1.03 2.58
CA CYS A 146 21.96 -1.67 1.36
C CYS A 146 22.58 -3.07 1.60
N GLY A 147 21.98 -3.82 2.52
CA GLY A 147 22.37 -5.20 2.85
C GLY A 147 23.33 -5.31 4.03
N ASN A 148 23.87 -4.20 4.54
CA ASN A 148 24.63 -4.20 5.78
C ASN A 148 23.69 -4.38 7.00
N PRO A 149 24.17 -4.84 8.16
CA PRO A 149 23.36 -4.89 9.37
C PRO A 149 22.83 -3.50 9.76
N ALA A 150 21.51 -3.37 9.87
CA ALA A 150 20.85 -2.14 10.31
C ALA A 150 20.55 -2.17 11.82
N THR A 151 20.15 -1.02 12.35
CA THR A 151 19.72 -0.80 13.73
C THR A 151 18.41 0.00 13.77
N VAL A 152 17.81 0.13 14.95
CA VAL A 152 16.66 1.02 15.18
C VAL A 152 16.93 2.47 14.76
N GLN A 153 18.20 2.91 14.78
CA GLN A 153 18.61 4.24 14.37
C GLN A 153 18.39 4.45 12.88
N ASP A 154 18.75 3.48 12.06
CA ASP A 154 18.61 3.56 10.60
C ASP A 154 17.12 3.67 10.21
N VAL A 155 16.24 2.93 10.89
CA VAL A 155 14.78 3.07 10.71
C VAL A 155 14.31 4.48 11.02
N ARG A 156 14.79 5.08 12.12
CA ARG A 156 14.48 6.47 12.47
C ARG A 156 14.95 7.44 11.38
N ASP A 157 16.14 7.23 10.83
CA ASP A 157 16.73 8.11 9.84
C ASP A 157 15.95 8.09 8.52
N HIS A 158 15.49 6.91 8.09
CA HIS A 158 14.56 6.78 6.97
C HIS A 158 13.24 7.52 7.21
N ILE A 159 12.63 7.38 8.39
CA ILE A 159 11.38 8.07 8.75
C ILE A 159 11.59 9.60 8.78
N ASN A 160 12.70 10.06 9.36
CA ASN A 160 13.04 11.48 9.43
C ASN A 160 13.28 12.08 8.04
N HIS A 161 13.91 11.33 7.12
CA HIS A 161 14.10 11.77 5.74
C HIS A 161 12.76 11.98 5.01
N ILE A 162 11.82 11.04 5.14
CA ILE A 162 10.47 11.19 4.57
C ILE A 162 9.76 12.38 5.22
N ARG A 163 9.83 12.50 6.56
CA ARG A 163 9.24 13.63 7.29
C ARG A 163 9.77 14.98 6.81
N ALA A 164 11.04 15.08 6.45
CA ALA A 164 11.65 16.32 5.98
C ALA A 164 11.16 16.73 4.58
N ILE A 165 10.80 15.77 3.72
CA ILE A 165 10.37 16.02 2.33
C ILE A 165 8.85 16.09 2.21
N ALA A 166 8.16 15.05 2.69
CA ALA A 166 6.72 14.91 2.54
C ALA A 166 5.94 15.46 3.74
N GLY A 167 6.56 15.52 4.92
CA GLY A 167 5.91 15.99 6.15
C GLY A 167 5.48 14.85 7.08
N VAL A 168 5.18 15.21 8.33
CA VAL A 168 4.82 14.25 9.41
C VAL A 168 3.51 13.50 9.16
N ASP A 169 2.68 14.01 8.27
CA ASP A 169 1.41 13.39 7.88
C ASP A 169 1.60 12.24 6.87
N HIS A 170 2.79 12.07 6.30
CA HIS A 170 3.03 11.13 5.19
C HIS A 170 3.94 9.95 5.56
N ILE A 171 4.10 9.70 6.85
CA ILE A 171 4.93 8.62 7.40
C ILE A 171 4.10 7.57 8.14
N GLY A 172 4.54 6.32 8.08
CA GLY A 172 3.99 5.20 8.82
C GLY A 172 5.03 4.12 9.06
N ILE A 173 4.61 3.00 9.66
CA ILE A 173 5.48 1.85 9.95
C ILE A 173 4.93 0.63 9.20
N GLY A 174 5.77 0.04 8.35
CA GLY A 174 5.44 -1.07 7.48
C GLY A 174 6.50 -2.15 7.57
N ALA A 175 6.72 -2.67 8.79
CA ALA A 175 7.91 -3.46 9.14
C ALA A 175 8.25 -4.62 8.19
N GLY A 176 7.26 -5.25 7.58
CA GLY A 176 7.47 -6.39 6.66
C GLY A 176 7.82 -7.69 7.37
N TYR A 177 7.54 -7.82 8.66
CA TYR A 177 7.72 -9.07 9.42
C TYR A 177 7.08 -10.26 8.70
N ASP A 178 7.69 -11.43 8.85
CA ASP A 178 7.35 -12.70 8.16
C ASP A 178 7.48 -12.67 6.62
N GLY A 179 7.76 -11.51 6.01
CA GLY A 179 8.08 -11.35 4.58
C GLY A 179 9.54 -11.04 4.28
N ILE A 180 10.38 -10.89 5.31
CA ILE A 180 11.79 -10.50 5.21
C ILE A 180 12.68 -11.50 5.96
N ASN A 181 13.92 -11.66 5.50
CA ASN A 181 14.89 -12.60 6.08
C ASN A 181 15.94 -11.94 7.00
N SER A 182 15.88 -10.62 7.18
CA SER A 182 16.83 -9.88 8.02
C SER A 182 16.19 -8.62 8.59
N THR A 183 16.32 -8.42 9.90
CA THR A 183 15.75 -7.27 10.63
C THR A 183 16.86 -6.45 11.31
N PRO A 184 16.59 -5.17 11.63
CA PRO A 184 17.51 -4.31 12.35
C PRO A 184 17.69 -4.80 13.78
N LYS A 185 18.89 -4.59 14.30
CA LYS A 185 19.17 -4.82 15.72
C LYS A 185 18.26 -3.93 16.59
N GLY A 186 17.57 -4.55 17.54
CA GLY A 186 16.57 -3.93 18.41
C GLY A 186 15.14 -3.94 17.84
N LEU A 187 14.94 -4.50 16.65
CA LEU A 187 13.65 -4.64 15.96
C LEU A 187 13.42 -6.07 15.44
N GLU A 188 13.85 -7.07 16.22
CA GLU A 188 13.88 -8.47 15.81
C GLU A 188 12.49 -9.04 15.48
N ASP A 189 11.45 -8.59 16.19
CA ASP A 189 10.09 -9.09 16.05
C ASP A 189 9.02 -8.05 16.42
N THR A 190 7.75 -8.41 16.27
CA THR A 190 6.60 -7.53 16.53
C THR A 190 6.48 -7.06 17.99
N SER A 191 7.18 -7.65 18.95
CA SER A 191 7.23 -7.14 20.33
C SER A 191 8.09 -5.88 20.47
N LYS A 192 8.88 -5.52 19.45
CA LYS A 192 9.91 -4.47 19.47
C LYS A 192 9.46 -3.06 19.06
N TYR A 193 8.20 -2.87 18.71
CA TYR A 193 7.69 -1.53 18.42
C TYR A 193 7.90 -0.51 19.56
N PRO A 194 7.77 -0.86 20.86
CA PRO A 194 8.07 0.07 21.95
C PRO A 194 9.51 0.60 21.92
N GLU A 195 10.49 -0.22 21.53
CA GLU A 195 11.90 0.15 21.39
C GLU A 195 12.10 1.20 20.29
N LEU A 196 11.36 1.10 19.17
CA LEU A 196 11.34 2.14 18.13
C LEU A 196 10.81 3.47 18.66
N PHE A 197 9.66 3.46 19.35
CA PHE A 197 9.11 4.69 19.91
C PHE A 197 10.00 5.28 21.01
N ALA A 198 10.68 4.44 21.79
CA ALA A 198 11.69 4.89 22.73
C ALA A 198 12.87 5.60 22.04
N GLU A 199 13.28 5.14 20.85
CA GLU A 199 14.31 5.82 20.03
C GLU A 199 13.85 7.19 19.54
N PHE A 200 12.58 7.33 19.15
CA PHE A 200 12.02 8.62 18.76
C PHE A 200 11.87 9.59 19.92
N LEU A 201 11.52 9.11 21.12
CA LEU A 201 11.38 9.95 22.31
C LEU A 201 12.70 10.58 22.78
N LYS A 202 13.86 10.11 22.28
CA LYS A 202 15.16 10.74 22.52
C LYS A 202 15.33 12.04 21.74
N ASP A 203 14.58 12.24 20.67
CA ASP A 203 14.62 13.44 19.85
C ASP A 203 13.51 14.42 20.27
N PRO A 204 13.84 15.60 20.81
CA PRO A 204 12.84 16.59 21.25
C PRO A 204 12.01 17.16 20.10
N SER A 205 12.40 16.95 18.83
CA SER A 205 11.63 17.38 17.66
C SER A 205 10.35 16.55 17.44
N TRP A 206 10.20 15.41 18.13
CA TRP A 206 9.05 14.52 18.02
C TRP A 206 8.04 14.77 19.14
N THR A 207 6.85 15.22 18.78
CA THR A 207 5.77 15.39 19.74
C THR A 207 4.98 14.09 19.94
N ALA A 208 4.25 13.99 21.05
CA ALA A 208 3.33 12.86 21.26
C ALA A 208 2.23 12.77 20.18
N ILE A 209 1.90 13.87 19.50
CA ILE A 209 0.95 13.89 18.39
C ILE A 209 1.59 13.28 17.15
N ASP A 210 2.83 13.66 16.85
CA ASP A 210 3.60 13.11 15.71
C ASP A 210 3.80 11.61 15.85
N LEU A 211 4.08 11.13 17.06
CA LEU A 211 4.24 9.70 17.31
C LEU A 211 2.92 8.93 17.16
N LYS A 212 1.77 9.54 17.48
CA LYS A 212 0.46 8.93 17.19
C LYS A 212 0.17 8.89 15.69
N LYS A 213 0.58 9.93 14.95
CA LYS A 213 0.52 9.96 13.48
C LYS A 213 1.32 8.82 12.87
N LEU A 214 2.59 8.69 13.27
CA LEU A 214 3.48 7.61 12.86
C LEU A 214 2.93 6.21 13.25
N ALA A 215 2.39 6.07 14.47
CA ALA A 215 1.88 4.81 14.98
C ALA A 215 0.63 4.30 14.25
N GLY A 216 -0.15 5.18 13.62
CA GLY A 216 -1.31 4.73 12.87
C GLY A 216 -2.32 5.80 12.45
N LEU A 217 -2.30 7.01 13.02
CA LEU A 217 -3.30 8.01 12.61
C LEU A 217 -3.14 8.43 11.14
N ASN A 218 -1.94 8.36 10.57
CA ASN A 218 -1.73 8.67 9.15
C ASN A 218 -2.37 7.64 8.22
N ILE A 219 -2.20 6.33 8.49
CA ILE A 219 -2.86 5.30 7.67
C ILE A 219 -4.39 5.31 7.86
N LEU A 220 -4.87 5.61 9.06
CA LEU A 220 -6.31 5.78 9.31
C LEU A 220 -6.89 6.97 8.55
N ARG A 221 -6.15 8.09 8.45
CA ARG A 221 -6.54 9.23 7.60
C ARG A 221 -6.65 8.80 6.14
N VAL A 222 -5.66 8.08 5.62
CA VAL A 222 -5.65 7.60 4.22
C VAL A 222 -6.84 6.68 3.96
N LEU A 223 -7.11 5.72 4.85
CA LEU A 223 -8.29 4.84 4.76
C LEU A 223 -9.60 5.64 4.73
N SER A 224 -9.77 6.61 5.63
CA SER A 224 -10.95 7.49 5.66
C SER A 224 -11.12 8.24 4.34
N ARG A 225 -10.02 8.79 3.79
CA ARG A 225 -10.08 9.56 2.55
C ARG A 225 -10.38 8.69 1.33
N VAL A 226 -9.94 7.45 1.32
CA VAL A 226 -10.29 6.46 0.29
C VAL A 226 -11.79 6.13 0.35
N ASP A 227 -12.35 5.94 1.55
CA ASP A 227 -13.79 5.74 1.73
C ASP A 227 -14.60 6.97 1.26
N GLU A 228 -14.14 8.19 1.54
CA GLU A 228 -14.77 9.42 1.05
C GLU A 228 -14.79 9.50 -0.49
N VAL A 229 -13.70 9.08 -1.15
CA VAL A 229 -13.64 9.04 -2.62
C VAL A 229 -14.61 8.00 -3.17
N ARG A 230 -14.65 6.78 -2.60
CA ARG A 230 -15.65 5.77 -2.97
C ARG A 230 -17.07 6.33 -2.89
N ASP A 231 -17.40 6.98 -1.77
CA ASP A 231 -18.75 7.51 -1.53
C ASP A 231 -19.09 8.63 -2.50
N ALA A 232 -18.12 9.47 -2.88
CA ALA A 232 -18.30 10.49 -3.91
C ALA A 232 -18.53 9.89 -5.31
N LEU A 233 -18.00 8.69 -5.57
CA LEU A 233 -18.11 7.98 -6.84
C LEU A 233 -19.24 6.94 -6.85
N SER A 234 -20.11 6.91 -5.84
CA SER A 234 -21.15 5.88 -5.69
C SER A 234 -22.20 5.86 -6.81
N SER A 235 -22.29 6.94 -7.60
CA SER A 235 -23.17 7.06 -8.75
C SER A 235 -22.53 6.64 -10.07
N GLU A 236 -21.21 6.41 -10.09
CA GLU A 236 -20.50 5.93 -11.27
C GLU A 236 -20.72 4.41 -11.43
N SER A 237 -21.03 3.98 -12.65
CA SER A 237 -21.14 2.56 -12.98
C SER A 237 -19.79 1.86 -12.85
N PRO A 238 -19.77 0.56 -12.52
CA PRO A 238 -18.55 -0.24 -12.57
C PRO A 238 -17.84 -0.16 -13.92
N MET A 239 -16.51 -0.17 -13.88
CA MET A 239 -15.73 -0.29 -15.11
C MET A 239 -15.74 -1.73 -15.62
N GLU A 240 -16.05 -1.91 -16.91
CA GLU A 240 -16.17 -3.23 -17.57
C GLU A 240 -15.12 -3.44 -18.68
N ASP A 241 -14.05 -2.65 -18.67
CA ASP A 241 -12.96 -2.79 -19.64
C ASP A 241 -12.33 -4.19 -19.58
N ILE A 242 -12.12 -4.78 -20.76
CA ILE A 242 -11.49 -6.10 -20.89
C ILE A 242 -9.99 -5.90 -21.12
N ILE A 243 -9.16 -6.67 -20.38
CA ILE A 243 -7.71 -6.69 -20.59
C ILE A 243 -7.42 -7.07 -22.05
N PRO A 244 -6.68 -6.25 -22.80
CA PRO A 244 -6.27 -6.60 -24.15
C PRO A 244 -5.54 -7.95 -24.18
N ILE A 245 -5.86 -8.81 -25.15
CA ILE A 245 -5.35 -10.19 -25.13
C ILE A 245 -3.81 -10.25 -25.22
N HIS A 246 -3.20 -9.29 -25.92
CA HIS A 246 -1.74 -9.19 -26.05
C HIS A 246 -1.04 -8.95 -24.71
N ASP A 247 -1.72 -8.32 -23.74
CA ASP A 247 -1.17 -8.08 -22.39
C ASP A 247 -1.17 -9.35 -21.52
N VAL A 248 -1.86 -10.42 -21.96
CA VAL A 248 -2.00 -11.69 -21.22
C VAL A 248 -1.55 -12.92 -22.02
N GLU A 249 -0.99 -12.72 -23.21
CA GLU A 249 -0.59 -13.78 -24.14
C GLU A 249 0.54 -14.68 -23.59
N SER A 250 1.44 -14.13 -22.75
CA SER A 250 2.58 -14.87 -22.17
C SER A 250 2.18 -15.84 -21.05
N LEU A 251 0.95 -15.78 -20.52
CA LEU A 251 0.46 -16.60 -19.40
C LEU A 251 -0.23 -17.91 -19.83
N TRP A 252 -0.05 -18.31 -21.09
CA TRP A 252 -0.62 -19.52 -21.71
C TRP A 252 0.21 -20.75 -21.34
N PRO A 253 -0.19 -21.47 -20.28
CA PRO A 253 -1.28 -22.44 -20.49
C PRO A 253 -2.41 -22.37 -19.43
N CYS A 254 -2.42 -21.36 -18.56
CA CYS A 254 -3.34 -21.34 -17.41
C CYS A 254 -4.62 -20.50 -17.62
N ARG A 255 -4.91 -20.06 -18.86
CA ARG A 255 -6.13 -19.30 -19.21
C ARG A 255 -6.84 -19.95 -20.40
N TYR A 256 -8.18 -20.01 -20.33
CA TYR A 256 -9.04 -20.49 -21.40
C TYR A 256 -9.68 -19.29 -22.13
N LYS A 257 -9.56 -19.23 -23.45
CA LYS A 257 -10.19 -18.20 -24.28
C LYS A 257 -11.60 -18.63 -24.64
N PHE A 258 -12.62 -18.00 -24.05
CA PHE A 258 -14.00 -18.13 -24.51
C PHE A 258 -14.18 -17.24 -25.76
N SER A 259 -13.81 -17.74 -26.94
CA SER A 259 -13.80 -16.94 -28.18
C SER A 259 -15.17 -16.71 -28.83
N ASN A 260 -16.24 -17.37 -28.38
CA ASN A 260 -17.54 -17.37 -29.08
C ASN A 260 -18.74 -17.24 -28.11
N VAL A 261 -18.80 -16.17 -27.31
CA VAL A 261 -20.05 -15.80 -26.63
C VAL A 261 -20.56 -14.54 -27.29
N ASN A 262 -21.67 -14.66 -28.02
CA ASN A 262 -22.40 -13.52 -28.55
C ASN A 262 -22.90 -12.72 -27.34
N THR A 263 -22.59 -11.42 -27.27
CA THR A 263 -22.97 -10.58 -26.12
C THR A 263 -24.49 -10.50 -25.91
N SER A 264 -25.28 -10.89 -26.91
CA SER A 264 -26.74 -11.04 -26.84
C SER A 264 -27.23 -12.37 -26.23
N ASP A 265 -26.37 -13.39 -26.15
CA ASP A 265 -26.74 -14.74 -25.66
C ASP A 265 -26.38 -14.95 -24.16
N LEU A 266 -25.81 -13.92 -23.52
CA LEU A 266 -25.69 -13.84 -22.07
C LEU A 266 -27.04 -13.46 -21.46
N LEU A 267 -27.98 -14.41 -21.44
CA LEU A 267 -29.22 -14.32 -20.64
C LEU A 267 -28.97 -14.51 -19.12
N VAL A 268 -27.78 -14.18 -18.62
CA VAL A 268 -27.51 -13.95 -17.20
C VAL A 268 -26.36 -12.94 -17.08
N PRO A 269 -26.56 -11.77 -16.45
CA PRO A 269 -25.44 -10.99 -15.94
C PRO A 269 -24.83 -11.79 -14.77
N VAL A 270 -23.75 -12.54 -15.02
CA VAL A 270 -22.99 -13.18 -13.93
C VAL A 270 -22.02 -12.17 -13.30
N VAL A 271 -22.49 -10.95 -13.06
CA VAL A 271 -22.11 -10.05 -11.97
C VAL A 271 -23.33 -9.14 -11.77
N MET A 272 -23.78 -8.99 -10.51
CA MET A 272 -24.69 -7.91 -10.08
C MET A 272 -26.21 -8.04 -10.34
N GLN A 273 -26.84 -9.18 -10.00
CA GLN A 273 -28.32 -9.19 -9.81
C GLN A 273 -28.82 -9.86 -8.51
N SER A 274 -27.94 -10.08 -7.53
CA SER A 274 -28.35 -10.49 -6.17
C SER A 274 -28.06 -9.43 -5.10
N PHE A 275 -27.59 -8.23 -5.47
CA PHE A 275 -27.27 -7.15 -4.52
C PHE A 275 -28.36 -6.06 -4.43
N ILE A 276 -29.37 -6.09 -5.31
CA ILE A 276 -30.40 -5.03 -5.39
C ILE A 276 -31.68 -5.38 -4.58
N GLU A 277 -31.89 -6.62 -4.12
CA GLU A 277 -33.14 -7.02 -3.43
C GLU A 277 -32.98 -7.40 -1.94
N SER A 278 -31.91 -6.97 -1.27
CA SER A 278 -31.74 -7.25 0.18
C SER A 278 -31.36 -6.03 1.03
N HIS A 279 -31.97 -4.88 0.73
CA HIS A 279 -32.16 -3.79 1.70
C HIS A 279 -33.64 -3.65 2.02
#